data_AF-A0A957MTG9-F1
#
_entry.id   AF-A0A957MTG9-F1
#
_cell.length_a   1.000
_cell.length_b   1.000
_cell.length_c   1.000
_cell.angle_alpha   90.00
_cell.angle_beta   90.00
_cell.angle_gamma   90.00
#
_symmetry.space_group_name_H-M   'P 1'
#
loop_
_entity.id
_entity.type
_entity.pdbx_description
1 polymer ?
#
loop_
_entity_poly.entity_id
_entity_poly.type
_entity_poly.pdbx_seq_one_letter_code
_entity_poly.pdbx_strand_id
1 'polypeptide(L)'
;MEESSGYSMVTMVLEQINHSRLPAGTRSHALALLALCHHDNGHVAASWEAIAHAFGVRNAAVVRRHLGRMAAVDLIHYSSNGDGVV
;
A
#
# COMPACT_ATOMS: atom_id res chain seq x y z
N MET A 1 24.58 22.14 -8.91
CA MET A 1 24.02 21.12 -9.81
C MET A 1 23.67 19.97 -8.92
N GLU A 2 22.48 20.02 -8.32
CA GLU A 2 21.99 18.94 -7.47
C GLU A 2 21.54 17.83 -8.42
N GLU A 3 22.33 16.77 -8.51
CA GLU A 3 21.86 15.49 -9.04
C GLU A 3 20.78 14.99 -8.07
N SER A 4 19.56 15.48 -8.25
CA SER A 4 18.36 14.85 -7.71
C SER A 4 18.30 13.48 -8.34
N SER A 5 18.80 12.48 -7.61
CA SER A 5 18.70 11.07 -7.95
C SER A 5 17.26 10.78 -8.34
N GLY A 6 17.03 10.59 -9.65
CA GLY A 6 15.71 10.45 -10.26
C GLY A 6 15.08 9.10 -9.98
N TYR A 7 14.95 8.73 -8.70
CA TYR A 7 14.14 7.59 -8.30
C TYR A 7 12.68 8.02 -8.30
N SER A 8 11.89 7.42 -9.19
CA SER A 8 10.44 7.52 -9.12
C SER A 8 9.96 7.07 -7.73
N MET A 9 8.96 7.76 -7.18
CA MET A 9 8.33 7.40 -5.90
C MET A 9 8.00 5.92 -5.83
N VAL A 10 7.53 5.34 -6.95
CA VAL A 10 7.21 3.92 -7.07
C VAL A 10 8.43 3.03 -6.79
N THR A 11 9.61 3.40 -7.30
CA THR A 11 10.85 2.64 -7.10
C THR A 11 11.30 2.70 -5.63
N MET A 12 11.21 3.87 -5.01
CA MET A 12 11.54 4.04 -3.59
C MET A 12 10.63 3.20 -2.67
N VAL A 13 9.31 3.24 -2.92
CA VAL A 13 8.35 2.44 -2.14
C VAL A 13 8.54 0.95 -2.38
N LEU A 14 8.88 0.53 -3.61
CA LEU A 14 9.16 -0.86 -3.92
C LEU A 14 10.36 -1.39 -3.11
N GLU A 15 11.43 -0.60 -2.99
CA GLU A 15 12.57 -0.94 -2.13
C GLU A 15 12.17 -1.05 -0.66
N GLN A 16 11.37 -0.11 -0.15
CA GLN A 16 10.85 -0.17 1.23
C GLN A 16 10.01 -1.43 1.47
N ILE A 17 9.14 -1.83 0.52
CA ILE A 17 8.37 -3.08 0.59
C ILE A 17 9.30 -4.29 0.67
N ASN A 18 10.35 -4.32 -0.15
CA ASN A 18 11.30 -5.43 -0.21
C ASN A 18 12.14 -5.55 1.07
N HIS A 19 12.53 -4.43 1.67
CA HIS A 19 13.29 -4.39 2.92
C HIS A 19 12.42 -4.46 4.18
N SER A 20 11.09 -4.38 4.04
CA SER A 20 10.17 -4.49 5.17
C SER A 20 10.17 -5.89 5.81
N ARG A 21 9.95 -5.91 7.13
CA ARG A 21 9.76 -7.15 7.91
C ARG A 21 8.34 -7.73 7.77
N LEU A 22 7.64 -7.41 6.68
CA LEU A 22 6.29 -7.88 6.44
C LEU A 22 6.26 -9.39 6.17
N PRO A 23 5.23 -10.11 6.68
CA PRO A 23 4.96 -11.48 6.25
C PRO A 23 4.74 -11.53 4.74
N ALA A 24 5.16 -12.61 4.07
CA ALA A 24 5.13 -12.74 2.60
C ALA A 24 3.76 -12.35 1.98
N GLY A 25 2.65 -12.85 2.55
CA GLY A 25 1.31 -12.49 2.05
C GLY A 25 0.95 -11.01 2.23
N THR A 26 1.47 -10.34 3.26
CA THR A 26 1.27 -8.88 3.41
C THR A 26 2.15 -8.11 2.43
N ARG A 27 3.35 -8.60 2.12
CA ARG A 27 4.22 -7.99 1.11
C ARG A 27 3.57 -8.01 -0.28
N SER A 28 2.97 -9.13 -0.68
CA SER A 28 2.21 -9.21 -1.94
C SER A 28 1.06 -8.22 -1.99
N HIS A 29 0.32 -8.05 -0.89
CA HIS A 29 -0.75 -7.05 -0.82
C HIS A 29 -0.23 -5.60 -0.86
N ALA A 30 0.96 -5.32 -0.31
CA ALA A 30 1.57 -4.00 -0.40
C ALA A 30 1.92 -3.63 -1.85
N LEU A 31 2.41 -4.61 -2.63
CA LEU A 31 2.65 -4.44 -4.07
C LEU A 31 1.35 -4.21 -4.84
N ALA A 32 0.29 -4.94 -4.52
CA ALA A 32 -1.03 -4.71 -5.11
C ALA A 32 -1.59 -3.32 -4.79
N LEU A 33 -1.35 -2.82 -3.56
CA LEU A 33 -1.76 -1.48 -3.15
C LEU A 33 -0.96 -0.39 -3.88
N LEU A 34 0.33 -0.62 -4.11
CA LEU A 34 1.19 0.27 -4.89
C LEU A 34 0.68 0.43 -6.34
N ALA A 35 0.07 -0.61 -6.91
CA ALA A 35 -0.53 -0.52 -8.24
C ALA A 35 -1.81 0.35 -8.28
N LEU A 36 -2.48 0.56 -7.14
CA LEU A 36 -3.63 1.45 -7.00
C LEU A 36 -3.24 2.90 -6.66
N CYS A 37 -1.97 3.11 -6.36
CA CYS A 37 -1.43 4.36 -5.87
C CYS A 37 -1.29 5.39 -7.00
N HIS A 38 -1.62 6.64 -6.71
CA HIS A 38 -1.34 7.74 -7.60
C HIS A 38 0.18 7.98 -7.67
N HIS A 39 0.74 7.88 -8.89
CA HIS A 39 2.19 7.82 -9.13
C HIS A 39 2.96 9.05 -8.64
N ASP A 40 2.33 10.22 -8.60
CA ASP A 40 2.98 11.47 -8.19
C ASP A 40 3.03 11.69 -6.67
N ASN A 41 2.06 11.15 -5.92
CA ASN A 41 1.83 11.62 -4.54
C ASN A 41 1.56 10.51 -3.52
N GLY A 42 1.51 9.24 -3.93
CA GLY A 42 1.39 8.16 -2.96
C GLY A 42 -0.04 7.84 -2.53
N HIS A 43 -1.02 8.67 -2.90
CA HIS A 43 -2.38 8.51 -2.38
C HIS A 43 -3.10 7.34 -3.01
N VAL A 44 -3.88 6.65 -2.18
CA VAL A 44 -4.84 5.64 -2.57
C VAL A 44 -6.18 6.06 -1.97
N ALA A 45 -7.17 6.30 -2.82
CA ALA A 45 -8.56 6.46 -2.42
C ALA A 45 -9.38 5.37 -3.11
N ALA A 46 -9.83 4.38 -2.35
CA ALA A 46 -10.48 3.19 -2.89
C ALA A 46 -11.46 2.58 -1.90
N SER A 47 -12.57 2.03 -2.40
CA SER A 47 -13.52 1.26 -1.57
C SER A 47 -12.87 0.01 -1.01
N TRP A 48 -13.41 -0.52 0.09
CA TRP A 48 -12.94 -1.80 0.64
C TRP A 48 -13.03 -2.94 -0.38
N GLU A 49 -14.03 -2.91 -1.25
CA GLU A 49 -14.22 -3.89 -2.31
C GLU A 49 -13.12 -3.82 -3.38
N ALA A 50 -12.75 -2.60 -3.82
CA ALA A 50 -11.68 -2.41 -4.79
C ALA A 50 -10.33 -2.92 -4.26
N ILE A 51 -10.01 -2.62 -2.99
CA ILE A 51 -8.79 -3.10 -2.36
C ILE A 51 -8.84 -4.61 -2.15
N ALA A 52 -9.99 -5.15 -1.73
CA ALA A 52 -10.17 -6.59 -1.56
C ALA A 52 -9.95 -7.33 -2.89
N HIS A 53 -10.50 -6.80 -3.98
CA HIS A 53 -10.30 -7.32 -5.33
C HIS A 53 -8.81 -7.28 -5.73
N ALA A 54 -8.11 -6.17 -5.51
CA ALA A 54 -6.68 -6.06 -5.77
C ALA A 54 -5.84 -7.04 -4.93
N PHE A 55 -6.28 -7.34 -3.70
CA PHE A 55 -5.63 -8.32 -2.82
C PHE A 55 -6.03 -9.76 -3.16
N GLY A 56 -6.97 -9.98 -4.08
CA GLY A 56 -7.50 -11.31 -4.38
C GLY A 56 -8.30 -11.94 -3.22
N VAL A 57 -8.83 -11.12 -2.32
CA VAL A 57 -9.62 -11.55 -1.16
C VAL A 57 -11.06 -11.04 -1.26
N ARG A 58 -11.99 -11.70 -0.56
CA ARG A 58 -13.41 -11.29 -0.55
C ARG A 58 -13.86 -10.61 0.74
N ASN A 59 -12.95 -10.43 1.70
CA ASN A 59 -13.28 -10.01 3.05
C ASN A 59 -12.53 -8.73 3.45
N ALA A 60 -13.29 -7.66 3.74
CA ALA A 60 -12.75 -6.38 4.18
C ALA A 60 -11.97 -6.47 5.50
N ALA A 61 -12.30 -7.40 6.40
CA ALA A 61 -11.52 -7.63 7.62
C ALA A 61 -10.11 -8.15 7.32
N VAL A 62 -9.95 -8.96 6.26
CA VAL A 62 -8.63 -9.42 5.81
C VAL A 62 -7.83 -8.24 5.25
N VAL A 63 -8.46 -7.39 4.44
CA VAL A 63 -7.85 -6.14 3.94
C VAL A 63 -7.35 -5.28 5.10
N ARG A 64 -8.23 -4.94 6.05
CA ARG A 64 -7.89 -4.12 7.23
C ARG A 64 -6.74 -4.71 8.04
N ARG A 65 -6.70 -6.04 8.23
CA ARG A 65 -5.60 -6.71 8.92
C ARG A 65 -4.27 -6.52 8.19
N HIS A 66 -4.25 -6.60 6.87
CA HIS A 66 -3.02 -6.39 6.09
C HIS A 66 -2.61 -4.93 6.07
N LEU A 67 -3.54 -3.99 5.92
CA LEU A 67 -3.25 -2.55 6.04
C LEU A 67 -2.70 -2.19 7.42
N GLY A 68 -3.28 -2.73 8.50
CA GLY A 68 -2.76 -2.54 9.85
C GLY A 68 -1.34 -3.08 10.03
N ARG A 69 -0.98 -4.18 9.38
CA ARG A 69 0.39 -4.71 9.39
C ARG A 69 1.36 -3.84 8.61
N MET A 70 0.94 -3.25 7.51
CA MET A 70 1.74 -2.28 6.74
C MET A 70 1.95 -1.00 7.54
N ALA A 71 0.89 -0.49 8.20
CA ALA A 71 0.98 0.68 9.07
C ALA A 71 1.88 0.44 10.28
N ALA A 72 1.87 -0.77 10.87
CA ALA A 72 2.73 -1.11 12.01
C ALA A 72 4.24 -1.14 11.70
N VAL A 73 4.63 -1.14 10.41
CA VAL A 73 6.03 -1.03 9.98
C VAL A 73 6.30 0.30 9.28
N ASP A 74 5.43 1.30 9.48
CA ASP A 74 5.49 2.63 8.90
C ASP A 74 5.59 2.64 7.36
N LEU A 75 5.06 1.61 6.70
CA LEU A 75 5.05 1.52 5.24
C LEU A 75 3.93 2.37 4.63
N ILE A 76 2.79 2.46 5.33
CA ILE A 76 1.65 3.26 4.90
C ILE A 76 1.07 4.01 6.10
N HIS A 77 0.42 5.12 5.80
CA HIS A 77 -0.58 5.72 6.68
C HIS A 77 -1.92 5.63 5.95
N TYR A 78 -2.97 5.24 6.67
CA TYR A 78 -4.31 5.21 6.08
C TYR A 78 -5.34 5.62 7.11
N SER A 79 -6.42 6.22 6.60
CA SER A 79 -7.63 6.46 7.37
C SER A 79 -8.82 5.83 6.65
N SER A 80 -9.99 5.84 7.27
CA SER A 80 -11.20 5.23 6.73
C SER A 80 -12.38 6.15 6.97
N ASN A 81 -13.14 6.42 5.91
CA ASN A 81 -14.42 7.11 6.01
C ASN A 81 -15.61 6.16 6.30
N GLY A 82 -15.36 4.85 6.38
CA GLY A 82 -16.35 3.80 6.61
C GLY A 82 -16.49 2.86 5.41
N ASP A 83 -16.50 3.43 4.20
CA ASP A 83 -16.72 2.71 2.93
C ASP A 83 -15.41 2.28 2.24
N GLY A 84 -14.30 2.90 2.59
CA GLY A 84 -13.00 2.61 2.01
C GLY A 84 -11.84 3.26 2.75
N VAL A 85 -10.67 3.22 2.10
CA VAL A 85 -9.50 3.98 2.53
C VAL A 85 -9.50 5.36 1.90
N VAL A 86 -9.07 6.33 2.71
CA VAL A 86 -8.75 7.71 2.29
C VAL A 86 -7.45 8.16 2.96
#